data_AF-A0A2E4HGW7-F1
#
_entry.id   AF-A0A2E4HGW7-F1
#
_cell.length_a   1.000
_cell.length_b   1.000
_cell.length_c   1.000
_cell.angle_alpha   90.00
_cell.angle_beta   90.00
_cell.angle_gamma   90.00
#
_symmetry.space_group_name_H-M   'P 1'
#
loop_
_entity.id
_entity.type
_entity.pdbx_description
1 polymer ?
#
loop_
_entity_poly.entity_id
_entity_poly.type
_entity_poly.pdbx_seq_one_letter_code
_entity_poly.pdbx_strand_id
1 'polypeptide(L)'
;MAKTHTSDIKVNIELDENRVPEKLKWTARDGGVANEEAKAMLLSLWDSNQQESVRIDLWTKDMPVDEMQVFFHQTLVGMTDTFRRATGNEKMADTMKDFTDYFAEHLDLKKP
;
A
#
# COMPACT_ATOMS: atom_id res chain seq x y z
N MET A 1 -31.92 -14.11 -6.14
CA MET A 1 -30.90 -13.14 -5.70
C MET A 1 -29.58 -13.89 -5.56
N ALA A 2 -28.47 -13.33 -6.03
CA ALA A 2 -27.15 -13.95 -5.82
C ALA A 2 -26.82 -13.99 -4.32
N LYS A 3 -26.22 -15.09 -3.85
CA LYS A 3 -25.77 -15.21 -2.46
C LYS A 3 -24.59 -14.26 -2.28
N THR A 4 -24.70 -13.32 -1.35
CA THR A 4 -23.61 -12.37 -1.04
C THR A 4 -22.70 -12.97 0.03
N HIS A 5 -21.40 -12.70 -0.08
CA HIS A 5 -20.40 -13.01 0.93
C HIS A 5 -19.88 -11.69 1.51
N THR A 6 -19.78 -11.62 2.83
CA THR A 6 -19.25 -10.44 3.53
C THR A 6 -17.94 -10.83 4.20
N SER A 7 -16.94 -9.98 4.05
CA SER A 7 -15.62 -10.13 4.66
C SER A 7 -15.16 -8.82 5.26
N ASP A 8 -14.35 -8.91 6.30
CA ASP A 8 -13.78 -7.75 6.97
C ASP A 8 -12.25 -7.74 6.83
N ILE A 9 -11.70 -6.56 6.55
CA ILE A 9 -10.31 -6.24 6.81
C ILE A 9 -10.27 -5.35 8.05
N LYS A 10 -9.50 -5.75 9.07
CA LYS A 10 -9.37 -5.01 10.32
C LYS A 10 -7.93 -4.56 10.51
N VAL A 11 -7.74 -3.28 10.79
CA VAL A 11 -6.44 -2.69 11.10
C VAL A 11 -6.50 -2.12 12.52
N ASN A 12 -5.61 -2.60 13.38
CA ASN A 12 -5.46 -2.16 14.75
C ASN A 12 -4.18 -1.32 14.85
N ILE A 13 -4.33 -0.10 15.35
CA ILE A 13 -3.26 0.89 15.43
C ILE A 13 -3.07 1.20 16.92
N GLU A 14 -1.89 0.88 17.45
CA GLU A 14 -1.46 1.28 18.79
C GLU A 14 -0.71 2.61 18.66
N LEU A 15 -1.14 3.62 19.40
CA LEU A 15 -0.57 4.97 19.36
C LEU A 15 0.12 5.30 20.68
N ASP A 16 1.19 6.11 20.64
CA ASP A 16 1.80 6.69 21.83
C ASP A 16 1.00 7.90 22.37
N GLU A 17 1.49 8.52 23.46
CA GLU A 17 0.86 9.68 24.10
C GLU A 17 0.74 10.90 23.16
N ASN A 18 1.58 10.98 22.11
CA ASN A 18 1.56 12.02 21.09
C ASN A 18 0.79 11.63 19.84
N ARG A 19 0.06 10.50 19.89
CA ARG A 19 -0.69 9.92 18.77
C ARG A 19 0.18 9.45 17.59
N VAL A 20 1.43 9.08 17.86
CA VAL A 20 2.31 8.47 16.84
C VAL A 20 2.11 6.95 16.84
N PRO A 21 1.96 6.29 15.67
CA PRO A 21 1.84 4.83 15.62
C PRO A 21 3.08 4.10 16.13
N GLU A 22 2.88 3.22 17.11
CA GLU A 22 3.89 2.35 17.69
C GLU A 22 3.77 0.93 17.13
N LYS A 23 2.55 0.40 17.01
CA LYS A 23 2.29 -0.92 16.41
C LYS A 23 1.12 -0.89 15.43
N LEU A 24 1.28 -1.59 14.31
CA LEU A 24 0.19 -1.87 13.37
C LEU A 24 -0.03 -3.37 13.31
N LYS A 25 -1.28 -3.81 13.47
CA LYS A 25 -1.69 -5.19 13.27
C LYS A 25 -2.88 -5.26 12.34
N TRP A 26 -2.91 -6.22 11.44
CA TRP A 26 -4.01 -6.37 10.51
C TRP A 26 -4.53 -7.80 10.41
N THR A 27 -5.77 -7.92 9.98
CA THR A 27 -6.47 -9.20 9.84
C THR A 27 -7.34 -9.15 8.59
N ALA A 28 -7.21 -10.16 7.74
CA ALA A 28 -8.04 -10.39 6.57
C ALA A 28 -8.23 -11.92 6.43
N ARG A 29 -9.25 -12.45 7.12
CA ARG A 29 -9.40 -13.90 7.30
C ARG A 29 -9.63 -14.66 6.00
N ASP A 30 -10.35 -14.06 5.05
CA ASP A 30 -10.58 -14.67 3.74
C ASP A 30 -9.29 -14.74 2.89
N GLY A 31 -8.35 -13.84 3.15
CA GLY A 31 -7.01 -13.88 2.58
C GLY A 31 -6.03 -14.76 3.36
N GLY A 32 -6.49 -15.45 4.41
CA GLY A 32 -5.66 -16.31 5.26
C GLY A 32 -4.80 -15.56 6.29
N VAL A 33 -5.05 -14.27 6.52
CA VAL A 33 -4.24 -13.44 7.42
C VAL A 33 -4.98 -13.15 8.72
N ALA A 34 -4.33 -13.41 9.86
CA ALA A 34 -4.90 -13.17 11.19
C ALA A 34 -3.88 -12.58 12.16
N ASN A 35 -4.14 -11.34 12.60
CA ASN A 35 -3.36 -10.61 13.60
C ASN A 35 -1.86 -10.47 13.27
N GLU A 36 -1.55 -10.28 11.99
CA GLU A 36 -0.17 -10.11 11.52
C GLU A 36 0.32 -8.69 11.77
N GLU A 37 1.61 -8.56 12.09
CA GLU A 37 2.25 -7.27 12.32
C GLU A 37 2.64 -6.61 10.99
N ALA A 38 2.54 -5.28 10.96
CA ALA A 38 2.99 -4.47 9.83
C ALA A 38 3.79 -3.27 10.34
N LYS A 39 4.72 -2.78 9.51
CA LYS A 39 5.47 -1.54 9.76
C LYS A 39 4.88 -0.34 9.04
N ALA A 40 4.15 -0.56 7.94
CA ALA A 40 3.46 0.50 7.21
C ALA A 40 2.20 -0.03 6.50
N MET A 41 1.29 0.89 6.17
CA MET A 41 0.10 0.64 5.37
C MET A 41 -0.28 1.93 4.62
N LEU A 42 -0.59 1.81 3.33
CA LEU A 42 -1.29 2.83 2.58
C LEU A 42 -2.67 2.30 2.21
N LEU A 43 -3.72 3.01 2.58
CA LEU A 43 -5.11 2.69 2.24
C LEU A 43 -5.71 3.84 1.45
N SER A 44 -6.22 3.54 0.25
CA SER A 44 -6.90 4.51 -0.61
C SER A 44 -8.29 4.00 -0.94
N LEU A 45 -9.31 4.81 -0.69
CA LEU A 45 -10.71 4.54 -0.97
C LEU A 45 -11.21 5.54 -2.02
N TRP A 46 -11.84 5.03 -3.08
CA TRP A 46 -12.42 5.88 -4.13
C TRP A 46 -13.81 6.37 -3.72
N ASP A 47 -13.99 7.68 -3.63
CA ASP A 47 -15.29 8.32 -3.49
C ASP A 47 -15.81 8.70 -4.89
N SER A 48 -16.80 7.96 -5.38
CA SER A 48 -17.38 8.22 -6.71
C SER A 48 -18.23 9.50 -6.78
N ASN A 49 -18.74 9.99 -5.65
CA ASN A 49 -19.56 11.19 -5.63
C ASN A 49 -18.69 12.44 -5.77
N GLN A 50 -17.57 12.46 -5.06
CA GLN A 50 -16.61 13.57 -5.08
C GLN A 50 -15.53 13.41 -6.16
N GLN A 51 -15.41 12.22 -6.75
CA GLN A 51 -14.38 11.85 -7.73
C GLN A 51 -12.96 12.03 -7.19
N GLU A 52 -12.74 11.59 -5.96
CA GLU A 52 -11.45 11.69 -5.29
C GLU A 52 -11.08 10.44 -4.50
N SER A 53 -9.83 10.38 -4.05
CA SER A 53 -9.34 9.32 -3.19
C SER A 53 -9.23 9.81 -1.75
N VAL A 54 -9.95 9.16 -0.83
CA VAL A 54 -9.75 9.32 0.62
C VAL A 54 -8.63 8.38 1.04
N ARG A 55 -7.63 8.89 1.77
CA ARG A 55 -6.41 8.14 2.07
C ARG A 55 -6.07 8.12 3.55
N ILE A 56 -5.50 7.00 3.98
CA ILE A 56 -4.88 6.82 5.28
C ILE A 56 -3.50 6.20 5.05
N ASP A 57 -2.47 6.97 5.37
CA ASP A 57 -1.07 6.57 5.22
C ASP A 57 -0.45 6.46 6.62
N LEU A 58 0.01 5.27 6.98
CA LEU A 58 0.52 4.96 8.31
C LEU A 58 1.87 4.24 8.22
N TRP A 59 2.74 4.55 9.17
CA TRP A 59 3.98 3.83 9.42
C TRP A 59 4.25 3.84 10.93
N THR A 60 4.92 2.79 11.43
CA THR A 60 5.41 2.78 12.80
C THR A 60 6.59 3.72 12.95
N LYS A 61 6.71 4.32 14.14
CA LYS A 61 7.77 5.26 14.50
C LYS A 61 9.19 4.73 14.29
N ASP A 62 9.37 3.43 14.43
CA ASP A 62 10.66 2.75 14.36
C ASP A 62 11.01 2.23 12.95
N MET A 63 10.15 2.44 11.95
CA MET A 63 10.44 2.04 10.58
C MET A 63 11.60 2.88 10.02
N PRO A 64 12.71 2.26 9.58
CA PRO A 64 13.83 2.98 8.99
C PRO A 64 13.47 3.66 7.65
N VAL A 65 14.13 4.78 7.35
CA VAL A 65 13.85 5.57 6.12
C VAL A 65 14.17 4.79 4.84
N ASP A 66 15.20 3.97 4.84
CA ASP A 66 15.54 3.06 3.74
C ASP A 66 14.42 2.02 3.51
N GLU A 67 13.86 1.43 4.58
CA GLU A 67 12.69 0.57 4.46
C GLU A 67 11.47 1.31 3.93
N MET A 68 11.26 2.58 4.32
CA MET A 68 10.18 3.41 3.77
C MET A 68 10.33 3.60 2.25
N GLN A 69 11.55 3.89 1.79
CA GLN A 69 11.84 4.04 0.36
C GLN A 69 11.57 2.75 -0.41
N VAL A 70 11.99 1.61 0.14
CA VAL A 70 11.68 0.28 -0.42
C VAL A 70 10.17 0.06 -0.47
N PHE A 71 9.44 0.37 0.59
CA PHE A 71 7.98 0.22 0.66
C PHE A 71 7.26 1.05 -0.40
N PHE A 72 7.65 2.32 -0.58
CA PHE A 72 7.10 3.16 -1.64
C PHE A 72 7.41 2.61 -3.04
N HIS A 73 8.65 2.22 -3.29
CA HIS A 73 9.04 1.63 -4.57
C HIS A 73 8.20 0.39 -4.90
N GLN A 74 8.10 -0.56 -3.97
CA GLN A 74 7.32 -1.79 -4.16
C GLN A 74 5.83 -1.48 -4.39
N THR A 75 5.30 -0.49 -3.67
CA THR A 75 3.91 -0.06 -3.86
C THR A 75 3.70 0.51 -5.26
N LEU A 76 4.59 1.37 -5.75
CA LEU A 76 4.50 1.96 -7.09
C LEU A 76 4.60 0.90 -8.20
N VAL A 77 5.46 -0.11 -8.04
CA VAL A 77 5.54 -1.26 -8.96
C VAL A 77 4.20 -2.00 -8.99
N GLY A 78 3.65 -2.36 -7.82
CA GLY A 78 2.36 -3.04 -7.73
C GLY A 78 1.19 -2.22 -8.29
N MET A 79 1.21 -0.89 -8.09
CA MET A 79 0.24 0.03 -8.67
C MET A 79 0.34 0.08 -10.19
N THR A 80 1.56 0.08 -10.74
CA THR A 80 1.81 0.04 -12.19
C THR A 80 1.22 -1.21 -12.81
N ASP A 81 1.47 -2.37 -12.22
CA ASP A 81 0.93 -3.65 -12.69
C ASP A 81 -0.60 -3.70 -12.59
N THR A 82 -1.15 -3.17 -11.49
CA THR A 82 -2.59 -3.09 -11.29
C THR A 82 -3.25 -2.18 -12.32
N PHE A 83 -2.67 -1.01 -12.56
CA PHE A 83 -3.15 -0.07 -13.57
C PHE A 83 -3.14 -0.68 -14.97
N ARG A 84 -2.06 -1.37 -15.34
CA ARG A 84 -1.96 -2.08 -16.63
C ARG A 84 -3.10 -3.08 -16.79
N ARG A 85 -3.29 -4.00 -15.82
CA ARG A 85 -4.34 -5.03 -15.88
C ARG A 85 -5.76 -4.44 -15.87
N ALA A 86 -5.99 -3.38 -15.10
CA ALA A 86 -7.33 -2.81 -14.93
C ALA A 86 -7.77 -1.96 -16.14
N THR A 87 -6.83 -1.30 -16.82
CA THR A 87 -7.15 -0.34 -17.89
C THR A 87 -6.77 -0.81 -19.29
N GLY A 88 -5.83 -1.76 -19.40
CA GLY A 88 -5.22 -2.16 -20.68
C GLY A 88 -4.35 -1.09 -21.32
N ASN A 89 -4.03 0.00 -20.61
CA ASN A 89 -3.22 1.10 -21.15
C ASN A 89 -1.72 0.79 -21.02
N GLU A 90 -1.21 -0.02 -21.96
CA GLU A 90 0.18 -0.46 -22.00
C GLU A 90 1.17 0.72 -22.02
N LYS A 91 0.92 1.73 -22.86
CA LYS A 91 1.82 2.89 -23.02
C LYS A 91 2.02 3.64 -21.70
N MET A 92 0.94 3.94 -20.99
CA MET A 92 1.05 4.65 -19.72
C MET A 92 1.67 3.76 -18.63
N ALA A 93 1.32 2.47 -18.62
CA ALA A 93 1.93 1.53 -17.68
C ALA A 93 3.44 1.35 -17.92
N ASP A 94 3.92 1.42 -19.17
CA ASP A 94 5.34 1.39 -19.50
C ASP A 94 6.06 2.63 -18.95
N THR A 95 5.46 3.81 -19.12
CA THR A 95 6.00 5.06 -18.52
C THR A 95 6.02 5.01 -16.99
N MET A 96 4.98 4.47 -16.35
CA MET A 96 4.97 4.25 -14.90
C MET A 96 6.09 3.29 -14.48
N LYS A 97 6.32 2.23 -15.26
CA LYS A 97 7.39 1.28 -15.02
C LYS A 97 8.77 1.94 -15.14
N ASP A 98 9.00 2.72 -16.19
CA ASP A 98 10.25 3.48 -16.38
C ASP A 98 10.52 4.38 -15.17
N PHE A 99 9.49 5.02 -14.63
CA PHE A 99 9.61 5.81 -13.41
C PHE A 99 9.97 4.96 -12.18
N THR A 100 9.36 3.79 -12.00
CA THR A 100 9.72 2.89 -10.88
C THR A 100 11.17 2.40 -10.99
N ASP A 101 11.64 2.11 -12.21
CA ASP A 101 13.02 1.73 -12.48
C ASP A 101 14.00 2.87 -12.17
N TYR A 102 13.67 4.08 -12.61
CA TYR A 102 14.40 5.31 -12.29
C TYR A 102 14.45 5.55 -10.78
N PHE A 103 13.33 5.41 -10.08
CA PHE A 103 13.21 5.60 -8.63
C PHE A 103 14.12 4.64 -7.87
N ALA A 104 14.14 3.36 -8.26
CA ALA A 104 14.99 2.36 -7.65
C ALA A 104 16.49 2.61 -7.90
N GLU A 105 16.85 3.07 -9.10
CA GLU A 105 18.24 3.39 -9.44
C GLU A 105 18.74 4.60 -8.64
N HIS A 106 17.96 5.68 -8.57
CA HIS A 106 18.39 6.94 -7.92
C HIS A 106 18.43 6.87 -6.39
N LEU A 107 17.76 5.88 -5.81
CA LEU A 107 17.78 5.61 -4.37
C LEU A 107 18.62 4.37 -4.03
N ASP A 108 19.38 3.83 -4.99
CA ASP A 108 20.24 2.65 -4.82
C ASP A 108 19.50 1.44 -4.20
N LEU A 109 18.22 1.26 -4.55
CA LEU A 109 17.35 0.20 -4.00
C LEU A 109 17.55 -1.15 -4.69
N LYS A 110 18.20 -1.17 -5.85
CA LYS A 110 18.58 -2.40 -6.54
C LYS A 110 19.77 -3.00 -5.78
N LYS A 111 19.52 -4.06 -4.99
CA LYS A 111 20.62 -4.86 -4.40
C LYS A 111 21.56 -5.31 -5.54
N PRO A 112 22.88 -5.30 -5.34
CA PRO A 112 23.83 -5.85 -6.31
C PRO A 112 23.56 -7.33 -6.60
#